data_AF-A0A7W1UQZ3-F1
#
_entry.id   AF-A0A7W1UQZ3-F1
#
_cell.length_a   1.000
_cell.length_b   1.000
_cell.length_c   1.000
_cell.angle_alpha   90.00
_cell.angle_beta   90.00
_cell.angle_gamma   90.00
#
_symmetry.space_group_name_H-M   'P 1'
#
loop_
_entity.id
_entity.type
_entity.pdbx_description
1 polymer ?
#
loop_
_entity_poly.entity_id
_entity_poly.type
_entity_poly.pdbx_seq_one_letter_code
_entity_poly.pdbx_strand_id
1 'polypeptide(L)'
;MNINFLMIFVAALVPMVLGFIWYNPKVFGAAWMAAAGMTEDKMKGANMGVIFGVSFFLSLLLAFSLMPMTIHQMGVYSTLATDNTVGDPTSVKGKFFADFMAQYGTNFRTFK
;
A
#
# COMPACT_ATOMS: atom_id res chain seq x y z
N MET A 1 -5.05 -7.03 -16.02
CA MET A 1 -5.04 -5.98 -14.98
C MET A 1 -3.78 -5.16 -15.16
N ASN A 2 -3.89 -3.83 -15.21
CA ASN A 2 -2.73 -2.96 -15.39
C ASN A 2 -2.35 -2.34 -14.04
N ILE A 3 -1.15 -2.63 -13.55
CA ILE A 3 -0.63 -2.05 -12.30
C ILE A 3 -0.17 -0.62 -12.59
N ASN A 4 -0.74 0.34 -11.89
CA ASN A 4 -0.30 1.73 -11.97
C ASN A 4 0.82 1.98 -10.96
N PHE A 5 2.06 1.71 -11.37
CA PHE A 5 3.23 1.89 -10.51
C PHE A 5 3.37 3.32 -9.99
N LEU A 6 3.05 4.33 -10.80
CA LEU A 6 3.08 5.72 -10.37
C LEU A 6 2.18 5.96 -9.15
N MET A 7 0.97 5.39 -9.15
CA MET A 7 0.04 5.50 -8.03
C MET A 7 0.53 4.77 -6.78
N ILE A 8 1.35 3.73 -6.90
CA ILE A 8 1.99 3.07 -5.75
C ILE A 8 2.98 4.01 -5.09
N PHE A 9 3.83 4.69 -5.88
CA PHE A 9 4.75 5.70 -5.35
C PHE A 9 4.02 6.86 -4.67
N VAL A 10 2.91 7.32 -5.27
CA VAL A 10 2.06 8.37 -4.66
C VAL A 10 1.41 7.86 -3.37
N ALA A 11 0.87 6.64 -3.34
CA ALA A 11 0.25 6.05 -2.16
C ALA A 11 1.26 5.88 -1.00
N ALA A 12 2.53 5.57 -1.31
CA ALA A 12 3.60 5.47 -0.32
C ALA A 12 3.93 6.80 0.38
N LEU A 13 3.44 7.94 -0.13
CA LEU A 13 3.55 9.23 0.56
C LEU A 13 2.52 9.36 1.71
N VAL A 14 1.44 8.58 1.71
CA VAL A 14 0.39 8.68 2.73
C VAL A 14 0.92 8.41 4.14
N PRO A 15 1.66 7.31 4.42
CA PRO A 15 2.25 7.09 5.74
C PRO A 15 3.27 8.16 6.13
N MET A 16 3.95 8.77 5.15
CA MET A 16 4.90 9.87 5.41
C MET A 16 4.17 11.11 5.95
N VAL A 17 3.10 11.52 5.27
CA VAL A 17 2.25 12.64 5.70
C VAL A 17 1.61 12.34 7.06
N LEU A 18 1.10 11.13 7.26
CA LEU A 18 0.56 10.70 8.55
C LEU A 18 1.63 10.70 9.64
N GLY A 19 2.86 10.31 9.33
CA GLY A 19 4.00 10.39 10.23
C GLY A 19 4.27 11.83 10.69
N PHE A 20 4.26 12.81 9.79
CA PHE A 20 4.41 14.23 10.16
C PHE A 20 3.31 14.71 11.11
N ILE A 21 2.07 14.27 10.91
CA ILE A 21 0.95 14.61 11.79
C ILE A 21 1.12 13.90 13.14
N TRP A 22 1.38 12.59 13.13
CA TRP A 22 1.48 11.75 14.32
C TRP A 22 2.62 12.16 15.24
N TYR A 23 3.81 12.36 14.69
CA TYR A 23 5.01 12.74 15.45
C TYR A 23 5.10 14.24 15.77
N ASN A 24 4.11 15.05 15.37
CA ASN A 24 4.05 16.45 15.77
C ASN A 24 3.84 16.57 17.29
N PRO A 25 4.61 17.41 18.01
CA PRO A 25 4.44 17.60 19.45
C PRO A 25 3.03 18.02 19.88
N LYS A 26 2.26 18.69 19.00
CA LYS A 26 0.88 19.12 19.26
C LYS A 26 -0.17 18.02 19.07
N VAL A 27 0.23 16.84 18.59
CA VAL A 27 -0.66 15.70 18.34
C VAL A 27 -0.26 14.55 19.27
N PHE A 28 0.60 13.63 18.82
CA PHE A 28 1.08 12.50 19.64
C PHE A 28 2.60 12.50 19.83
N GLY A 29 3.32 13.44 19.23
CA GLY A 29 4.79 13.49 19.28
C GLY A 29 5.34 13.54 20.70
N ALA A 30 4.80 14.42 21.57
CA ALA A 30 5.27 14.55 22.95
C ALA A 30 4.99 13.29 23.79
N ALA A 31 3.81 12.70 23.64
CA ALA A 31 3.44 11.45 24.31
C ALA A 31 4.28 10.27 23.84
N TRP A 32 4.50 10.14 22.53
CA TRP A 32 5.38 9.15 21.94
C TRP A 32 6.82 9.31 22.42
N MET A 33 7.35 10.55 22.45
CA MET A 33 8.70 10.81 22.94
C MET A 33 8.86 10.35 24.39
N ALA A 34 7.91 10.69 25.27
CA ALA A 34 7.93 10.26 26.66
C ALA A 34 7.88 8.73 26.79
N ALA A 35 6.96 8.08 26.06
CA ALA A 35 6.78 6.63 26.11
C ALA A 35 7.97 5.85 25.52
N ALA A 36 8.60 6.38 24.48
CA ALA A 36 9.77 5.78 23.83
C ALA A 36 11.10 6.15 24.50
N GLY A 37 11.07 6.96 25.56
CA GLY A 37 12.29 7.49 26.20
C GLY A 37 13.16 8.32 25.25
N MET A 38 12.53 8.98 24.27
CA MET A 38 13.18 9.85 23.30
C MET A 38 13.37 11.25 23.90
N THR A 39 14.58 11.78 23.80
CA THR A 39 14.91 13.14 24.23
C THR A 39 15.41 13.94 23.04
N GLU A 40 15.39 15.27 23.13
CA GLU A 40 15.96 16.12 22.09
C GLU A 40 17.43 15.78 21.82
N ASP A 41 18.20 15.46 22.87
CA ASP A 41 19.60 15.05 22.72
C ASP A 41 19.77 13.74 21.97
N LYS A 42 18.85 12.78 22.11
CA LYS A 42 18.86 11.54 21.30
C LYS A 42 18.50 11.78 19.84
N MET A 43 17.76 12.87 19.56
CA MET A 43 17.43 13.27 18.19
C MET A 43 18.56 14.09 17.55
N LYS A 44 19.43 14.73 18.35
CA LYS A 44 20.63 15.41 17.84
C LYS A 44 21.55 14.38 17.17
N GLY A 45 21.89 14.62 15.91
CA GLY A 45 22.73 13.73 15.11
C GLY A 45 21.98 12.58 14.42
N ALA A 46 20.66 12.49 14.57
CA ALA A 46 19.87 11.54 13.80
C ALA A 46 19.96 11.85 12.29
N ASN A 47 20.19 10.81 11.48
CA ASN A 47 20.30 10.97 10.03
C ASN A 47 18.90 10.98 9.40
N MET A 48 18.35 12.18 9.20
CA MET A 48 17.02 12.37 8.62
C MET A 48 16.90 11.78 7.21
N GLY A 49 17.98 11.77 6.42
CA GLY A 49 17.98 11.15 5.09
C GLY A 49 17.76 9.64 5.16
N VAL A 50 18.44 8.96 6.09
CA VAL A 50 18.24 7.53 6.33
C VAL A 50 16.85 7.25 6.89
N ILE A 51 16.39 8.04 7.87
CA ILE A 51 15.07 7.86 8.49
C ILE A 51 13.98 7.97 7.42
N PHE A 52 13.92 9.08 6.69
CA PHE A 52 12.88 9.27 5.67
C PHE A 52 13.03 8.33 4.48
N GLY A 53 14.27 8.00 4.07
CA GLY A 53 14.52 7.04 3.00
C GLY A 53 14.00 5.64 3.34
N VAL A 54 14.32 5.14 4.54
CA VAL A 54 13.83 3.83 5.03
C VAL A 54 12.31 3.87 5.24
N SER A 55 11.77 4.93 5.86
CA SER A 55 10.32 5.08 6.04
C SER A 55 9.56 5.07 4.72
N PHE A 56 10.06 5.76 3.69
CA PHE A 56 9.43 5.75 2.37
C PHE A 56 9.53 4.38 1.70
N PHE A 57 10.69 3.70 1.81
CA PHE A 57 10.85 2.34 1.31
C PHE A 57 9.86 1.36 1.97
N LEU A 58 9.72 1.40 3.31
CA LEU A 58 8.73 0.58 4.02
C LEU A 58 7.30 0.95 3.62
N SER A 59 7.03 2.22 3.35
CA SER A 59 5.72 2.68 2.86
C SER A 59 5.43 2.16 1.45
N LEU A 60 6.44 2.02 0.59
CA LEU A 60 6.29 1.36 -0.71
C LEU A 60 5.93 -0.11 -0.54
N LEU A 61 6.64 -0.85 0.32
CA LEU A 61 6.32 -2.26 0.60
C LEU A 61 4.88 -2.42 1.11
N LEU A 62 4.44 -1.52 1.99
CA LEU A 62 3.06 -1.48 2.47
C LEU A 62 2.08 -1.23 1.32
N ALA A 63 2.33 -0.23 0.47
CA ALA A 63 1.47 0.08 -0.68
C ALA A 63 1.35 -1.11 -1.64
N PHE A 64 2.45 -1.81 -1.91
CA PHE A 64 2.44 -3.04 -2.71
C PHE A 64 1.60 -4.16 -2.06
N SER A 65 1.76 -4.34 -0.74
CA SER A 65 1.07 -5.38 0.02
C SER A 65 -0.44 -5.13 0.11
N LEU A 66 -0.85 -3.86 0.18
CA LEU A 66 -2.27 -3.49 0.25
C LEU A 66 -3.02 -3.71 -1.05
N MET A 67 -2.35 -3.74 -2.22
CA MET A 67 -3.01 -3.96 -3.50
C MET A 67 -3.86 -5.25 -3.51
N PRO A 68 -3.32 -6.46 -3.28
CA PRO A 68 -4.15 -7.67 -3.28
C PRO A 68 -5.16 -7.72 -2.12
N MET A 69 -4.95 -6.97 -1.04
CA MET A 69 -5.87 -6.94 0.11
C MET A 69 -7.10 -6.06 -0.12
N THR A 70 -6.94 -4.96 -0.85
CA THR A 70 -7.98 -3.93 -1.02
C THR A 70 -8.63 -3.97 -2.40
N ILE A 71 -7.96 -4.59 -3.37
CA ILE A 71 -8.46 -4.76 -4.74
C ILE A 71 -9.28 -6.05 -4.82
N HIS A 72 -10.60 -5.92 -4.77
CA HIS A 72 -11.54 -7.05 -4.82
C HIS A 72 -11.32 -7.98 -6.03
N GLN A 73 -10.97 -7.42 -7.19
CA GLN A 73 -10.70 -8.21 -8.40
C GLN A 73 -9.47 -9.15 -8.24
N MET A 74 -8.51 -8.77 -7.40
CA MET A 74 -7.36 -9.63 -7.05
C MET A 74 -7.78 -10.78 -6.13
N GLY A 75 -8.78 -10.54 -5.27
CA GLY A 75 -9.43 -11.59 -4.48
C GLY A 75 -10.06 -12.64 -5.39
N VAL A 76 -10.87 -12.23 -6.37
CA VAL A 76 -11.46 -13.15 -7.35
C VAL A 76 -10.38 -13.92 -8.12
N TYR A 77 -9.34 -13.24 -8.61
CA TYR A 77 -8.21 -13.91 -9.23
C TYR A 77 -7.59 -14.99 -8.32
N SER A 78 -7.36 -14.67 -7.04
CA SER A 78 -6.76 -15.60 -6.08
C SER A 78 -7.58 -16.87 -5.85
N THR A 79 -8.92 -16.78 -5.91
CA THR A 79 -9.80 -17.97 -5.80
C THR A 79 -9.69 -18.89 -7.01
N LEU A 80 -9.28 -18.37 -8.17
CA LEU A 80 -9.16 -19.11 -9.43
C LEU A 80 -7.74 -19.64 -9.67
N ALA A 81 -6.72 -19.00 -9.06
CA ALA A 81 -5.29 -19.25 -9.25
C ALA A 81 -4.79 -20.55 -8.58
N THR A 82 -5.55 -21.65 -8.70
CA THR A 82 -5.17 -22.99 -8.24
C THR A 82 -4.18 -23.68 -9.18
N ASP A 83 -4.07 -23.18 -10.41
CA ASP A 83 -3.18 -23.61 -11.48
C ASP A 83 -2.95 -22.44 -12.45
N ASN A 84 -2.15 -22.65 -13.49
CA ASN A 84 -1.79 -21.61 -14.45
C ASN A 84 -2.88 -21.32 -15.51
N THR A 85 -4.09 -21.89 -15.40
CA THR A 85 -5.11 -21.78 -16.46
C THR A 85 -5.86 -20.46 -16.46
N VAL A 86 -5.84 -19.67 -15.38
CA VAL A 86 -6.49 -18.34 -15.33
C VAL A 86 -5.90 -17.37 -16.36
N GLY A 87 -4.61 -17.52 -16.68
CA GLY A 87 -3.94 -16.72 -17.71
C GLY A 87 -4.18 -17.21 -19.13
N ASP A 88 -4.77 -18.40 -19.32
CA ASP A 88 -5.06 -18.97 -20.63
C ASP A 88 -6.46 -18.52 -21.09
N PRO A 89 -6.57 -17.72 -22.17
CA PRO A 89 -7.85 -17.19 -22.66
C PRO A 89 -8.79 -18.28 -23.20
N THR A 90 -8.29 -19.49 -23.45
CA THR A 90 -9.09 -20.63 -23.92
C THR A 90 -9.65 -21.49 -22.79
N SER A 91 -9.17 -21.29 -21.56
CA SER A 91 -9.64 -22.05 -20.40
C SER A 91 -10.96 -21.51 -19.86
N VAL A 92 -11.73 -22.38 -19.19
CA VAL A 92 -12.97 -22.00 -18.50
C VAL A 92 -12.72 -20.90 -17.47
N LYS A 93 -11.62 -20.99 -16.71
CA LYS A 93 -11.26 -20.00 -15.68
C LYS A 93 -10.82 -18.67 -16.28
N GLY A 94 -10.03 -18.71 -17.37
CA GLY A 94 -9.56 -17.52 -18.06
C GLY A 94 -10.69 -16.74 -18.71
N LYS A 95 -11.62 -17.43 -19.38
CA LYS A 95 -12.84 -16.82 -19.90
C LYS A 95 -13.71 -16.22 -18.80
N PHE A 96 -13.96 -16.97 -17.72
CA PHE A 96 -14.72 -16.46 -16.57
C PHE A 96 -14.09 -15.19 -15.97
N PHE A 97 -12.77 -15.20 -15.76
CA PHE A 97 -12.07 -14.04 -15.21
C PHE A 97 -12.08 -12.84 -16.18
N ALA A 98 -11.96 -13.07 -17.48
CA ALA A 98 -12.07 -12.03 -18.50
C ALA A 98 -13.47 -11.40 -18.51
N ASP A 99 -14.53 -12.21 -18.49
CA ASP A 99 -15.92 -11.74 -18.44
C ASP A 99 -16.21 -10.96 -17.15
N PHE A 100 -15.69 -11.45 -16.01
CA PHE A 100 -15.77 -10.75 -14.73
C PHE A 100 -15.06 -9.38 -14.78
N MET A 101 -13.86 -9.32 -15.35
CA MET A 101 -13.12 -8.06 -15.48
C MET A 101 -13.78 -7.08 -16.45
N ALA A 102 -14.46 -7.57 -17.50
CA ALA A 102 -15.22 -6.72 -18.42
C ALA A 102 -16.42 -6.03 -17.75
N GLN A 103 -17.09 -6.73 -16.83
CA GLN A 103 -18.27 -6.21 -16.12
C GLN A 103 -17.91 -5.40 -14.87
N TYR A 104 -16.90 -5.83 -14.11
CA TYR A 104 -16.64 -5.34 -12.75
C TYR A 104 -15.21 -4.81 -12.55
N GLY A 105 -14.39 -4.76 -13.59
CA GLY A 105 -12.97 -4.42 -13.49
C GLY A 105 -12.69 -3.04 -12.90
N THR A 106 -13.60 -2.09 -13.11
CA THR A 106 -13.49 -0.69 -12.66
C THR A 106 -14.27 -0.39 -11.38
N ASN A 107 -15.01 -1.36 -10.83
CA ASN A 107 -15.77 -1.15 -9.60
C ASN A 107 -14.84 -0.87 -8.42
N PHE A 108 -15.25 0.07 -7.57
CA PHE A 108 -14.54 0.50 -6.35
C PHE A 108 -13.11 0.99 -6.60
N ARG A 109 -12.85 1.58 -7.78
CA ARG A 109 -11.56 2.19 -8.13
C ARG A 109 -11.54 3.71 -7.96
N THR A 110 -12.67 4.29 -7.55
CA THR A 110 -12.86 5.73 -7.34
C THR A 110 -13.73 5.93 -6.10
N PHE A 111 -13.74 7.13 -5.52
CA PHE A 111 -14.59 7.51 -4.39
C PHE A 111 -16.07 7.76 -4.75
N LYS A 112 -16.52 7.24 -5.89
CA LYS A 112 -17.91 7.35 -6.34
C LYS A 112 -18.72 6.15 -5.88
#